data_AF-A0A7W9H5P4-F1
#
_entry.id   AF-A0A7W9H5P4-F1
#
_cell.length_a   1.000
_cell.length_b   1.000
_cell.length_c   1.000
_cell.angle_alpha   90.00
_cell.angle_beta   90.00
_cell.angle_gamma   90.00
#
_symmetry.space_group_name_H-M   'P 1'
#
loop_
_entity.id
_entity.type
_entity.pdbx_description
1 polymer ?
#
loop_
_entity_poly.entity_id
_entity_poly.type
_entity_poly.pdbx_seq_one_letter_code
_entity_poly.pdbx_strand_id
1 'polypeptide(L)'
;MESWIKASPAYGYHDPRDDSAARPSLALTQLRRSFFGPSGENDGCMAAADRALGSEKPPAKGIESARTIDVTSFKESQTSADVRKAFSEWSACMSSKGYKYTSPLESAGVKWFATASATASEKRVARADVSCKNQVDLVDRWYKAESSIQQPMIERHAEELKELMIFQDELVKRARHILEKP
;
A
#
# COMPACT_ATOMS: atom_id res chain seq x y z
N MET A 1 -0.14 -12.78 -5.41
CA MET A 1 -1.51 -12.72 -5.98
C MET A 1 -2.41 -13.83 -5.45
N GLU A 2 -1.95 -15.08 -5.41
CA GLU A 2 -2.74 -16.23 -4.94
C GLU A 2 -3.33 -16.10 -3.53
N SER A 3 -2.64 -15.43 -2.60
CA SER A 3 -3.15 -15.17 -1.24
C SER A 3 -4.35 -14.22 -1.22
N TRP A 4 -4.32 -13.16 -2.04
CA TRP A 4 -5.42 -12.19 -2.17
C TRP A 4 -6.64 -12.80 -2.87
N ILE A 5 -6.43 -13.69 -3.84
CA ILE A 5 -7.50 -14.45 -4.52
C ILE A 5 -8.27 -15.31 -3.51
N LYS A 6 -7.57 -15.93 -2.55
CA LYS A 6 -8.18 -16.74 -1.48
C LYS A 6 -8.87 -15.88 -0.40
N ALA A 7 -8.41 -14.65 -0.16
CA ALA A 7 -8.91 -13.76 0.89
C ALA A 7 -10.11 -12.89 0.48
N SER A 8 -10.18 -12.44 -0.78
CA SER A 8 -11.28 -11.59 -1.31
C SER A 8 -12.70 -12.13 -0.98
N PRO A 9 -12.94 -13.46 -1.00
CA PRO A 9 -14.18 -14.06 -0.52
C PRO A 9 -14.68 -13.64 0.87
N ALA A 10 -13.76 -13.45 1.81
CA ALA A 10 -14.05 -13.19 3.21
C ALA A 10 -13.90 -11.70 3.57
N TYR A 11 -13.01 -10.97 2.88
CA TYR A 11 -12.60 -9.62 3.26
C TYR A 11 -12.91 -8.54 2.24
N GLY A 12 -13.48 -8.85 1.06
CA GLY A 12 -13.76 -7.82 0.07
C GLY A 12 -12.49 -7.11 -0.40
N TYR A 13 -12.43 -5.79 -0.23
CA TYR A 13 -11.24 -4.96 -0.45
C TYR A 13 -10.47 -4.63 0.84
N HIS A 14 -10.92 -5.10 2.01
CA HIS A 14 -10.22 -4.93 3.28
C HIS A 14 -8.98 -5.82 3.33
N ASP A 15 -7.90 -5.31 3.95
CA ASP A 15 -6.74 -6.14 4.28
C ASP A 15 -7.13 -7.02 5.50
N PRO A 16 -7.05 -8.36 5.41
CA PRO A 16 -7.36 -9.24 6.54
C PRO A 16 -6.45 -9.02 7.77
N ARG A 17 -5.33 -8.34 7.60
CA ARG A 17 -4.39 -7.99 8.68
C ARG A 17 -4.69 -6.62 9.30
N ASP A 18 -5.58 -5.83 8.71
CA ASP A 18 -5.96 -4.54 9.25
C ASP A 18 -7.01 -4.73 10.35
N ASP A 19 -6.54 -4.65 11.60
CA ASP A 19 -7.40 -4.67 12.80
C ASP A 19 -7.75 -3.26 13.29
N SER A 20 -7.36 -2.21 12.56
CA SER A 20 -7.48 -0.82 13.03
C SER A 20 -8.93 -0.44 13.32
N ALA A 21 -9.88 -0.99 12.55
CA ALA A 21 -11.30 -0.77 12.75
C ALA A 21 -11.90 -1.51 13.98
N ALA A 22 -11.20 -2.51 14.51
CA ALA A 22 -11.57 -3.24 15.72
C ALA A 22 -10.98 -2.62 17.00
N ARG A 23 -10.08 -1.63 16.87
CA ARG A 23 -9.44 -0.97 18.03
C ARG A 23 -10.39 0.03 18.68
N PRO A 24 -10.47 0.08 20.02
CA PRO A 24 -11.28 1.08 20.72
C PRO A 24 -10.83 2.49 20.34
N SER A 25 -11.81 3.38 20.08
CA SER A 25 -11.59 4.82 19.99
C SER A 25 -11.12 5.32 21.36
N LEU A 26 -9.80 5.44 21.54
CA LEU A 26 -9.23 6.21 22.63
C LEU A 26 -9.49 7.69 22.35
N ALA A 27 -9.77 8.47 23.40
CA ALA A 27 -9.95 9.92 23.28
C ALA A 27 -8.72 10.54 22.60
N LEU A 28 -8.89 11.00 21.35
CA LEU A 28 -7.84 11.49 20.44
C LEU A 28 -6.88 12.47 21.13
N THR A 29 -7.38 13.30 22.04
CA THR A 29 -6.61 14.33 22.76
C THR A 29 -5.58 13.74 23.73
N GLN A 30 -5.93 12.70 24.48
CA GLN A 30 -5.03 12.09 25.48
C GLN A 30 -3.96 11.21 24.82
N LEU A 31 -4.34 10.51 23.74
CA LEU A 31 -3.41 9.82 22.86
C LEU A 31 -2.40 10.77 22.24
N ARG A 32 -2.87 11.89 21.66
CA ARG A 32 -2.02 12.86 20.97
C ARG A 32 -0.96 13.44 21.90
N ARG A 33 -1.32 13.78 23.15
CA ARG A 33 -0.37 14.28 24.16
C ARG A 33 0.65 13.24 24.60
N SER A 34 0.29 11.95 24.63
CA SER A 34 1.23 10.89 25.00
C SER A 34 2.17 10.52 23.84
N PHE A 35 1.63 10.48 22.61
CA PHE A 35 2.38 10.15 21.40
C PHE A 35 3.38 11.25 21.01
N PHE A 36 2.91 12.49 20.92
CA PHE A 36 3.72 13.63 20.47
C PHE A 36 4.31 14.45 21.62
N GLY A 37 3.87 14.17 22.86
CA GLY A 37 4.30 14.84 24.07
C GLY A 37 3.61 16.21 24.29
N PRO A 38 3.85 16.85 25.45
CA PRO A 38 3.12 18.05 25.87
C PRO A 38 3.55 19.34 25.17
N SER A 39 4.77 19.39 24.61
CA SER A 39 5.30 20.58 23.92
C SER A 39 4.80 20.70 22.47
N GLY A 40 4.35 19.59 21.87
CA GLY A 40 4.04 19.53 20.44
C GLY A 40 5.27 19.44 19.54
N GLU A 41 6.48 19.32 20.11
CA GLU A 41 7.76 19.23 19.39
C GLU A 41 8.25 17.77 19.23
N ASN A 42 7.33 16.79 19.23
CA ASN A 42 7.65 15.37 19.28
C ASN A 42 8.62 15.03 20.43
N ASP A 43 8.22 15.28 21.68
CA ASP A 43 8.95 14.90 22.90
C ASP A 43 8.31 13.71 23.64
N GLY A 44 7.23 13.14 23.08
CA GLY A 44 6.50 11.99 23.61
C GLY A 44 7.04 10.62 23.20
N CYS A 45 6.17 9.60 23.25
CA CYS A 45 6.53 8.21 22.92
C CYS A 45 7.11 8.04 21.51
N MET A 46 6.68 8.85 20.53
CA MET A 46 7.27 8.84 19.18
C MET A 46 8.75 9.18 19.20
N ALA A 47 9.13 10.23 19.95
CA ALA A 47 10.52 10.65 20.09
C ALA A 47 11.39 9.57 20.76
N ALA A 48 10.84 8.93 21.79
CA ALA A 48 11.52 7.86 22.50
C ALA A 48 11.72 6.64 21.58
N ALA A 49 10.70 6.29 20.79
CA ALA A 49 10.80 5.24 19.77
C ALA A 49 11.83 5.62 18.70
N ASP A 50 11.82 6.86 18.21
CA ASP A 50 12.77 7.31 17.19
C ASP A 50 14.22 7.24 17.68
N ARG A 51 14.48 7.64 18.93
CA ARG A 51 15.79 7.48 19.57
C ARG A 51 16.18 6.01 19.74
N ALA A 52 15.27 5.17 20.21
CA ALA A 52 15.54 3.75 20.44
C ALA A 52 15.82 3.00 19.12
N LEU A 53 15.13 3.38 18.05
CA LEU A 53 15.31 2.85 16.72
C LEU A 53 16.48 3.53 15.97
N GLY A 54 16.91 4.72 16.39
CA GLY A 54 17.88 5.52 15.65
C GLY A 54 17.32 6.03 14.32
N SER A 55 16.02 6.36 14.26
CA SER A 55 15.31 6.86 13.07
C SER A 55 15.32 8.38 12.93
N GLU A 56 16.01 9.11 13.80
CA GLU A 56 15.95 10.59 13.88
C GLU A 56 16.45 11.30 12.61
N LYS A 57 17.30 10.64 11.81
CA LYS A 57 17.93 11.20 10.61
C LYS A 57 17.87 10.21 9.45
N PRO A 58 16.70 9.98 8.86
CA PRO A 58 16.59 9.07 7.74
C PRO A 58 17.29 9.63 6.48
N PRO A 59 17.79 8.77 5.57
CA PRO A 59 18.36 9.20 4.29
C PRO A 59 17.31 9.88 3.40
N ALA A 60 17.18 11.21 3.50
CA ALA A 60 16.13 11.98 2.83
C ALA A 60 16.14 11.82 1.30
N LYS A 61 17.33 11.75 0.68
CA LYS A 61 17.49 11.51 -0.76
C LYS A 61 17.00 10.12 -1.17
N GLY A 62 17.30 9.09 -0.37
CA GLY A 62 16.82 7.74 -0.61
C GLY A 62 15.30 7.65 -0.51
N ILE A 63 14.71 8.30 0.50
CA ILE A 63 13.24 8.39 0.64
C ILE A 63 12.61 9.05 -0.59
N GLU A 64 13.15 10.20 -1.01
CA GLU A 64 12.62 10.94 -2.15
C GLU A 64 12.77 10.14 -3.46
N SER A 65 13.91 9.46 -3.64
CA SER A 65 14.15 8.60 -4.79
C SER A 65 13.16 7.44 -4.82
N ALA A 66 12.98 6.71 -3.71
CA ALA A 66 12.01 5.61 -3.62
C ALA A 66 10.58 6.08 -3.92
N ARG A 67 10.16 7.23 -3.35
CA ARG A 67 8.84 7.83 -3.60
C ARG A 67 8.67 8.22 -5.06
N THR A 68 9.68 8.87 -5.65
CA THR A 68 9.65 9.31 -7.05
C THR A 68 9.54 8.11 -7.98
N ILE A 69 10.31 7.06 -7.73
CA ILE A 69 10.27 5.79 -8.48
C ILE A 69 8.86 5.21 -8.44
N ASP A 70 8.30 4.99 -7.25
CA ASP A 70 6.96 4.42 -7.04
C ASP A 70 5.87 5.23 -7.76
N VAL A 71 5.77 6.52 -7.49
CA VAL A 71 4.69 7.37 -8.03
C VAL A 71 4.80 7.54 -9.54
N THR A 72 6.02 7.72 -10.07
CA THR A 72 6.23 8.00 -11.48
C THR A 72 6.04 6.74 -12.33
N SER A 73 6.64 5.61 -11.93
CA SER A 73 6.49 4.34 -12.67
C SER A 73 5.04 3.91 -12.73
N PHE A 74 4.32 4.06 -11.62
CA PHE A 74 2.90 3.72 -11.54
C PHE A 74 2.04 4.61 -12.44
N LYS A 75 2.30 5.92 -12.46
CA LYS A 75 1.56 6.88 -13.30
C LYS A 75 1.85 6.69 -14.78
N GLU A 76 3.11 6.50 -15.15
CA GLU A 76 3.53 6.34 -16.54
C GLU A 76 3.04 5.00 -17.13
N SER A 77 3.13 3.91 -16.37
CA SER A 77 2.68 2.58 -16.83
C SER A 77 1.20 2.54 -17.20
N GLN A 78 0.34 3.33 -16.55
CA GLN A 78 -1.08 3.49 -16.91
C GLN A 78 -1.30 4.07 -18.31
N THR A 79 -0.29 4.72 -18.89
CA THR A 79 -0.36 5.27 -20.25
C THR A 79 0.07 4.28 -21.32
N SER A 80 0.70 3.16 -20.93
CA SER A 80 1.09 2.08 -21.84
C SER A 80 -0.11 1.53 -22.60
N ALA A 81 0.09 1.26 -23.89
CA ALA A 81 -0.95 0.69 -24.76
C ALA A 81 -1.48 -0.66 -24.22
N ASP A 82 -0.58 -1.50 -23.68
CA ASP A 82 -0.97 -2.81 -23.15
C ASP A 82 -1.80 -2.70 -21.86
N VAL A 83 -1.44 -1.76 -20.98
CA VAL A 83 -2.19 -1.50 -19.73
C VAL A 83 -3.57 -0.91 -20.03
N ARG A 84 -3.66 0.05 -20.94
CA ARG A 84 -4.95 0.62 -21.39
C ARG A 84 -5.85 -0.44 -22.02
N LYS A 85 -5.27 -1.36 -22.81
CA LYS A 85 -5.99 -2.49 -23.39
C LYS A 85 -6.51 -3.43 -22.30
N ALA A 86 -5.66 -3.80 -21.33
CA ALA A 86 -6.07 -4.63 -20.19
C ALA A 86 -7.19 -3.98 -19.37
N PHE A 87 -7.16 -2.66 -19.17
CA PHE A 87 -8.24 -1.93 -18.47
C PHE A 87 -9.57 -2.00 -19.24
N SER A 88 -9.52 -1.84 -20.56
CA SER A 88 -10.72 -1.97 -21.41
C SER A 88 -11.30 -3.38 -21.37
N GLU A 89 -10.47 -4.41 -21.48
CA GLU A 89 -10.88 -5.82 -21.41
C GLU A 89 -11.48 -6.17 -20.04
N TRP A 90 -10.84 -5.71 -18.97
CA TRP A 90 -11.35 -5.86 -17.60
C TRP A 90 -12.69 -5.13 -17.41
N SER A 91 -12.84 -3.92 -17.92
CA SER A 91 -14.08 -3.12 -17.83
C SER A 91 -15.24 -3.82 -18.56
N ALA A 92 -14.96 -4.41 -19.72
CA ALA A 92 -15.93 -5.22 -20.46
C ALA A 92 -16.34 -6.47 -19.66
N CYS A 93 -15.39 -7.16 -19.03
CA CYS A 93 -15.68 -8.28 -18.14
C CYS A 93 -16.55 -7.86 -16.94
N MET A 94 -16.21 -6.75 -16.26
CA MET A 94 -17.00 -6.23 -15.14
C MET A 94 -18.42 -5.86 -15.57
N SER A 95 -18.56 -5.24 -16.76
CA SER A 95 -19.86 -4.87 -17.33
C SER A 95 -20.72 -6.09 -17.62
N SER A 96 -20.13 -7.19 -18.13
CA SER A 96 -20.84 -8.47 -18.34
C SER A 96 -21.37 -9.08 -17.03
N LYS A 97 -20.75 -8.74 -15.90
CA LYS A 97 -21.15 -9.16 -14.55
C LYS A 97 -22.07 -8.15 -13.84
N GLY A 98 -22.50 -7.10 -14.55
CA GLY A 98 -23.42 -6.07 -14.03
C GLY A 98 -22.74 -4.91 -13.30
N TYR A 99 -21.41 -4.79 -13.37
CA TYR A 99 -20.65 -3.72 -12.72
C TYR A 99 -20.06 -2.74 -13.74
N LYS A 100 -20.35 -1.45 -13.58
CA LYS A 100 -19.81 -0.40 -14.47
C LYS A 100 -18.63 0.28 -13.79
N TYR A 101 -17.44 0.05 -14.33
CA TYR A 101 -16.20 0.70 -13.91
C TYR A 101 -15.32 0.95 -15.14
N THR A 102 -14.67 2.10 -15.18
CA THR A 102 -13.77 2.50 -16.27
C THR A 102 -12.32 2.06 -16.04
N SER A 103 -11.95 1.83 -14.78
CA SER A 103 -10.61 1.40 -14.35
C SER A 103 -10.69 0.51 -13.10
N PRO A 104 -9.75 -0.44 -12.93
CA PRO A 104 -9.60 -1.18 -11.68
C PRO A 104 -9.43 -0.28 -10.45
N LEU A 105 -8.81 0.89 -10.63
CA LEU A 105 -8.62 1.88 -9.54
C LEU A 105 -9.93 2.48 -9.04
N GLU A 106 -10.93 2.59 -9.92
CA GLU A 106 -12.27 3.04 -9.56
C GLU A 106 -13.01 1.99 -8.73
N SER A 107 -12.80 0.70 -9.06
CA SER A 107 -13.48 -0.41 -8.38
C SER A 107 -13.06 -0.59 -6.93
N ALA A 108 -11.83 -0.22 -6.58
CA ALA A 108 -11.27 -0.28 -5.22
C ALA A 108 -11.37 1.08 -4.48
N GLY A 109 -12.43 1.85 -4.75
CA GLY A 109 -12.58 3.21 -4.22
C GLY A 109 -12.95 3.31 -2.73
N VAL A 110 -12.84 4.53 -2.19
CA VAL A 110 -13.03 4.90 -0.77
C VAL A 110 -14.35 4.44 -0.14
N LYS A 111 -15.40 4.25 -0.94
CA LYS A 111 -16.73 3.84 -0.46
C LYS A 111 -16.72 2.49 0.29
N TRP A 112 -15.76 1.60 -0.02
CA TRP A 112 -15.66 0.29 0.62
C TRP A 112 -15.07 0.33 2.03
N PHE A 113 -14.40 1.44 2.37
CA PHE A 113 -13.78 1.65 3.68
C PHE A 113 -14.62 2.51 4.62
N ALA A 114 -15.88 2.79 4.25
CA ALA A 114 -16.84 3.50 5.10
C ALA A 114 -17.36 2.64 6.27
N THR A 115 -17.19 1.32 6.19
CA THR A 115 -17.60 0.37 7.24
C THR A 115 -16.39 -0.41 7.73
N ALA A 116 -16.38 -0.77 9.01
CA ALA A 116 -15.28 -1.52 9.65
C ALA A 116 -15.03 -2.92 9.07
N SER A 117 -16.00 -3.49 8.36
CA SER A 117 -15.91 -4.82 7.77
C SER A 117 -16.58 -4.86 6.40
N ALA A 118 -16.08 -5.72 5.51
CA ALA A 118 -16.60 -5.82 4.17
C ALA A 118 -18.07 -6.25 4.10
N THR A 119 -18.87 -5.48 3.36
CA THR A 119 -20.29 -5.79 3.14
C THR A 119 -20.45 -6.96 2.16
N ALA A 120 -21.62 -7.61 2.14
CA ALA A 120 -21.91 -8.64 1.15
C ALA A 120 -21.83 -8.11 -0.30
N SER A 121 -22.21 -6.85 -0.52
CA SER A 121 -22.11 -6.20 -1.84
C SER A 121 -20.67 -6.01 -2.27
N GLU A 122 -19.84 -5.51 -1.37
CA GLU A 122 -18.40 -5.34 -1.58
C GLU A 122 -17.73 -6.67 -1.93
N LYS A 123 -18.00 -7.72 -1.15
CA LYS A 123 -17.45 -9.07 -1.41
C LYS A 123 -17.82 -9.58 -2.80
N ARG A 124 -19.03 -9.29 -3.29
CA ARG A 124 -19.44 -9.67 -4.65
C ARG A 124 -18.65 -8.88 -5.71
N VAL A 125 -18.49 -7.57 -5.52
CA VAL A 125 -17.69 -6.73 -6.43
C VAL A 125 -16.24 -7.17 -6.45
N ALA A 126 -15.61 -7.36 -5.29
CA ALA A 126 -14.20 -7.76 -5.18
C ALA A 126 -13.94 -9.13 -5.83
N ARG A 127 -14.87 -10.10 -5.68
CA ARG A 127 -14.79 -11.39 -6.39
C ARG A 127 -14.87 -11.23 -7.90
N ALA A 128 -15.78 -10.38 -8.39
CA ALA A 128 -15.91 -10.10 -9.82
C ALA A 128 -14.66 -9.41 -10.36
N ASP A 129 -14.13 -8.43 -9.64
CA ASP A 129 -12.90 -7.71 -9.98
C ASP A 129 -11.70 -8.66 -10.10
N VAL A 130 -11.44 -9.49 -9.07
CA VAL A 130 -10.36 -10.48 -9.10
C VAL A 130 -10.54 -11.47 -10.26
N SER A 131 -11.77 -11.98 -10.47
CA SER A 131 -12.06 -12.87 -11.59
C SER A 131 -11.78 -12.22 -12.95
N CYS A 132 -12.17 -10.95 -13.13
CA CYS A 132 -11.94 -10.21 -14.36
C CYS A 132 -10.47 -9.85 -14.56
N LYS A 133 -9.74 -9.51 -13.50
CA LYS A 133 -8.29 -9.26 -13.56
C LYS A 133 -7.54 -10.51 -14.03
N ASN A 134 -7.90 -11.68 -13.50
CA ASN A 134 -7.30 -12.95 -13.90
C ASN A 134 -7.65 -13.33 -15.34
N GLN A 135 -8.88 -13.09 -15.78
CA GLN A 135 -9.31 -13.44 -17.15
C GLN A 135 -8.52 -12.70 -18.24
N VAL A 136 -7.98 -11.51 -17.92
CA VAL A 136 -7.29 -10.64 -18.88
C VAL A 136 -5.81 -10.43 -18.53
N ASP A 137 -5.29 -11.21 -17.59
CA ASP A 137 -3.92 -11.13 -17.06
C ASP A 137 -3.52 -9.70 -16.65
N LEU A 138 -4.47 -8.93 -16.11
CA LEU A 138 -4.32 -7.49 -15.92
C LEU A 138 -3.09 -7.14 -15.07
N VAL A 139 -2.92 -7.85 -13.96
CA VAL A 139 -1.85 -7.57 -13.00
C VAL A 139 -0.49 -7.89 -13.60
N ASP A 140 -0.35 -8.97 -14.35
CA ASP A 140 0.92 -9.36 -14.97
C ASP A 140 1.31 -8.41 -16.11
N ARG A 141 0.34 -7.98 -16.92
CA ARG A 141 0.56 -6.99 -17.98
C ARG A 141 0.98 -5.65 -17.41
N TRP A 142 0.30 -5.19 -16.36
CA TRP A 142 0.65 -3.94 -15.70
C TRP A 142 2.00 -4.04 -14.97
N TYR A 143 2.26 -5.13 -14.25
CA TYR A 143 3.56 -5.39 -13.63
C TYR A 143 4.72 -5.32 -14.62
N LYS A 144 4.59 -5.96 -15.79
CA LYS A 144 5.61 -5.90 -16.86
C LYS A 144 5.83 -4.47 -17.36
N ALA A 145 4.75 -3.73 -17.62
CA ALA A 145 4.84 -2.35 -18.09
C ALA A 145 5.50 -1.45 -17.04
N GLU A 146 5.06 -1.52 -15.79
CA GLU A 146 5.61 -0.71 -14.70
C GLU A 146 7.07 -1.05 -14.40
N SER A 147 7.41 -2.34 -14.30
CA SER A 147 8.79 -2.76 -14.02
C SER A 147 9.75 -2.30 -15.11
N SER A 148 9.32 -2.26 -16.38
CA SER A 148 10.16 -1.76 -17.48
C SER A 148 10.51 -0.28 -17.36
N ILE A 149 9.68 0.51 -16.67
CA ILE A 149 9.91 1.93 -16.36
C ILE A 149 10.71 2.06 -15.06
N GLN A 150 10.31 1.28 -14.05
CA GLN A 150 10.84 1.35 -12.70
C GLN A 150 12.32 0.90 -12.63
N GLN A 151 12.70 -0.15 -13.37
CA GLN A 151 14.04 -0.74 -13.30
C GLN A 151 15.16 0.24 -13.68
N PRO A 152 15.09 0.98 -14.82
CA PRO A 152 16.07 2.03 -15.12
C PRO A 152 16.08 3.18 -14.11
N MET A 153 14.95 3.49 -13.45
CA MET A 153 14.94 4.52 -12.41
C MET A 153 15.69 4.04 -11.16
N ILE A 154 15.49 2.78 -10.77
CA ILE A 154 16.22 2.14 -9.67
C ILE A 154 17.73 2.18 -9.94
N GLU A 155 18.15 1.82 -11.15
CA GLU A 155 19.58 1.85 -11.55
C GLU A 155 20.18 3.25 -11.44
N ARG A 156 19.43 4.30 -11.83
CA ARG A 156 19.87 5.70 -11.72
C ARG A 156 20.01 6.19 -10.28
N HIS A 157 19.26 5.62 -9.34
CA HIS A 157 19.23 6.02 -7.92
C HIS A 157 19.81 4.94 -7.00
N ALA A 158 20.64 4.04 -7.52
CA ALA A 158 21.06 2.84 -6.80
C ALA A 158 21.77 3.15 -5.49
N GLU A 159 22.62 4.18 -5.45
CA GLU A 159 23.35 4.55 -4.24
C GLU A 159 22.42 5.17 -3.19
N GLU A 160 21.53 6.10 -3.56
CA GLU A 160 20.55 6.66 -2.63
C GLU A 160 19.61 5.59 -2.05
N LEU A 161 19.19 4.63 -2.88
CA LEU A 161 18.36 3.51 -2.45
C LEU A 161 19.12 2.55 -1.54
N LYS A 162 20.40 2.30 -1.80
CA LYS A 162 21.25 1.47 -0.96
C LYS A 162 21.46 2.07 0.42
N GLU A 163 21.68 3.38 0.51
CA GLU A 163 21.74 4.10 1.79
C GLU A 163 20.43 3.94 2.58
N LEU A 164 19.28 4.10 1.91
CA LEU A 164 17.97 3.91 2.54
C LEU A 164 17.77 2.46 3.01
N MET A 165 18.16 1.47 2.20
CA MET A 165 18.05 0.05 2.54
C MET A 165 18.88 -0.28 3.79
N ILE A 166 20.14 0.15 3.85
CA ILE A 166 21.01 -0.05 5.02
C ILE A 166 20.39 0.57 6.27
N PHE A 167 19.85 1.79 6.14
CA PHE A 167 19.18 2.46 7.24
C PHE A 167 17.94 1.67 7.72
N GLN A 168 17.09 1.21 6.81
CA GLN A 168 15.90 0.41 7.14
C GLN A 168 16.24 -0.94 7.79
N ASP A 169 17.27 -1.62 7.29
CA ASP A 169 17.72 -2.91 7.86
C ASP A 169 18.18 -2.75 9.30
N GLU A 170 18.93 -1.69 9.60
CA GLU A 170 19.38 -1.38 10.95
C GLU A 170 18.21 -0.98 11.87
N LEU A 171 17.21 -0.27 11.35
CA LEU A 171 15.96 0.01 12.09
C LEU A 171 15.24 -1.28 12.48
N VAL A 172 15.01 -2.18 11.52
CA VAL A 172 14.31 -3.44 11.76
C VAL A 172 15.10 -4.33 12.73
N LYS A 173 16.42 -4.38 12.61
CA LYS A 173 17.30 -5.10 13.53
C LYS A 173 17.18 -4.59 14.96
N ARG A 174 17.20 -3.26 15.16
CA ARG A 174 17.01 -2.65 16.49
C ARG A 174 15.60 -2.90 17.03
N ALA A 175 14.58 -2.79 16.19
CA ALA A 175 13.20 -3.08 16.57
C ALA A 175 13.05 -4.52 17.08
N ARG A 176 13.57 -5.52 16.37
CA ARG A 176 13.55 -6.93 16.82
C ARG A 176 14.22 -7.10 18.18
N HIS A 177 15.41 -6.53 18.35
CA HIS A 177 16.12 -6.59 19.62
C HIS A 177 15.34 -5.95 20.79
N ILE A 178 14.62 -4.86 20.54
CA ILE A 178 13.76 -4.23 21.56
C ILE A 178 12.59 -5.13 21.92
N LEU A 179 11.94 -5.75 20.94
CA LEU A 179 10.78 -6.62 21.13
C LEU A 179 11.12 -7.97 21.78
N GLU A 180 12.36 -8.43 21.64
CA GLU A 180 12.86 -9.67 22.25
C GLU A 180 13.28 -9.49 23.72
N LYS A 181 13.40 -8.26 24.22
CA LYS A 181 13.72 -8.01 25.63
C LYS A 181 12.51 -8.35 26.51
N PRO A 182 12.67 -9.21 27.53
CA PRO A 182 11.60 -9.55 28.47
C PRO A 182 11.17 -8.36 29.35
#